data_AF-A0A930TKY6-F1
#
_entry.id   AF-A0A930TKY6-F1
#
_cell.length_a   1.000
_cell.length_b   1.000
_cell.length_c   1.000
_cell.angle_alpha   90.00
_cell.angle_beta   90.00
_cell.angle_gamma   90.00
#
_symmetry.space_group_name_H-M   'P 1'
#
loop_
_entity.id
_entity.type
_entity.pdbx_description
1 polymer ?
#
loop_
_entity_poly.entity_id
_entity_poly.type
_entity_poly.pdbx_seq_one_letter_code
_entity_poly.pdbx_strand_id
1 'polypeptide(L)'
;MSNQLGKPRPLWRVLALSAVTGLAYYGWYKWVIQDELHRYTGSDWSGAVCLLPFGMGVGLPQLLRLYDPDVPGWFGWFSLLGIVWIYIVQFRLYRTVNRLYRTAGQPEPLIVWWLFIPGLNLIVGLRQIHFLSEYWARQRGDVIDDPIARRLPLFFAAETSSTS
;
A
#
# COMPACT_ATOMS: atom_id res chain seq x y z
N MET A 1 -19.20 13.25 14.79
CA MET A 1 -18.31 12.11 14.52
C MET A 1 -16.90 12.64 14.35
N SER A 2 -16.08 12.65 15.41
CA SER A 2 -14.67 13.07 15.33
C SER A 2 -13.84 11.94 14.72
N ASN A 3 -14.02 11.70 13.42
CA ASN A 3 -13.31 10.66 12.69
C ASN A 3 -11.89 11.15 12.42
N GLN A 4 -10.87 10.50 12.99
CA GLN A 4 -9.47 10.90 12.82
C GLN A 4 -9.06 10.73 11.35
N LEU A 5 -9.10 11.81 10.59
CA LEU A 5 -8.65 11.83 9.19
C LEU A 5 -7.19 11.36 9.10
N GLY A 6 -6.86 10.52 8.13
CA GLY A 6 -5.48 10.13 7.85
C GLY A 6 -4.63 11.33 7.39
N LYS A 7 -3.31 11.20 7.47
CA LYS A 7 -2.39 12.30 7.08
C LYS A 7 -1.99 12.17 5.61
N PRO A 8 -2.14 13.24 4.79
CA PRO A 8 -1.64 13.24 3.43
C PRO A 8 -0.11 13.09 3.40
N ARG A 9 0.38 12.17 2.57
CA ARG A 9 1.80 11.82 2.43
C ARG A 9 2.14 11.76 0.94
N PRO A 10 2.67 12.85 0.35
CA PRO A 10 2.97 12.94 -1.08
C PRO A 10 3.89 11.79 -1.53
N LEU A 11 3.68 11.28 -2.76
CA LEU A 11 4.42 10.15 -3.30
C LEU A 11 5.93 10.38 -3.26
N TRP A 12 6.38 11.57 -3.67
CA TRP A 12 7.81 11.91 -3.70
C TRP A 12 8.47 11.82 -2.32
N ARG A 13 7.76 12.22 -1.25
CA ARG A 13 8.30 12.12 0.12
C ARG A 13 8.45 10.69 0.53
N VAL A 14 7.45 9.86 0.21
CA VAL A 14 7.49 8.43 0.51
C VAL A 14 8.64 7.77 -0.24
N LEU A 15 8.82 8.08 -1.52
CA LEU A 15 9.92 7.53 -2.32
C LEU A 15 11.29 7.99 -1.83
N ALA A 16 11.49 9.29 -1.60
CA ALA A 16 12.77 9.82 -1.14
C ALA A 16 13.18 9.24 0.21
N LEU A 17 12.26 9.21 1.18
CA LEU A 17 12.55 8.64 2.50
C LEU A 17 12.76 7.13 2.44
N SER A 18 12.02 6.42 1.58
CA SER A 18 12.25 4.99 1.37
C SER A 18 13.59 4.71 0.73
N ALA A 19 14.06 5.54 -0.20
CA ALA A 19 15.38 5.41 -0.80
C ALA A 19 16.49 5.66 0.23
N VAL A 20 16.39 6.75 1.00
CA VAL A 20 17.40 7.12 2.02
C VAL A 20 17.47 6.09 3.15
N THR A 21 16.36 5.45 3.50
CA THR A 21 16.28 4.50 4.62
C THR A 21 16.33 3.03 4.19
N GLY A 22 16.63 2.73 2.92
CA GLY A 22 16.69 1.36 2.43
C GLY A 22 15.37 0.58 2.62
N LEU A 23 14.23 1.21 2.30
CA LEU A 23 12.85 0.71 2.43
C LEU A 23 12.29 0.62 3.85
N ALA A 24 13.07 0.94 4.90
CA ALA A 24 12.55 0.94 6.27
C ALA A 24 11.37 1.92 6.43
N TYR A 25 11.48 3.12 5.85
CA TYR A 25 10.39 4.09 5.84
C TYR A 25 9.15 3.58 5.08
N TYR A 26 9.33 2.79 4.01
CA TYR A 26 8.21 2.23 3.27
C TYR A 26 7.40 1.24 4.13
N GLY A 27 8.09 0.38 4.89
CA GLY A 27 7.45 -0.54 5.84
C GLY A 27 6.66 0.21 6.91
N TRP A 28 7.28 1.23 7.53
CA TRP A 28 6.61 2.10 8.50
C TRP A 28 5.41 2.82 7.89
N TYR A 29 5.56 3.36 6.68
CA TYR A 29 4.48 4.02 5.96
C TYR A 29 3.28 3.08 5.77
N LYS A 30 3.52 1.83 5.30
CA LYS A 30 2.47 0.81 5.11
C LYS A 30 1.74 0.50 6.41
N TRP A 31 2.47 0.40 7.52
CA TRP A 31 1.89 0.20 8.84
C TRP A 31 0.93 1.33 9.18
N VAL A 32 1.42 2.57 9.10
CA VAL A 32 0.68 3.75 9.56
C VAL A 32 -0.59 3.98 8.74
N ILE A 33 -0.54 3.84 7.41
CA ILE A 33 -1.73 4.04 6.59
C ILE A 33 -2.83 3.03 6.89
N GLN A 34 -2.47 1.80 7.26
CA GLN A 34 -3.45 0.77 7.60
C GLN A 34 -4.08 1.02 8.96
N ASP A 35 -3.30 1.48 9.95
CA ASP A 35 -3.86 1.92 11.23
C ASP A 35 -4.74 3.17 11.09
N GLU A 36 -4.39 4.09 10.20
CA GLU A 36 -5.24 5.24 9.86
C GLU A 36 -6.55 4.79 9.21
N LEU A 37 -6.49 3.88 8.24
CA LEU A 37 -7.67 3.33 7.58
C LEU A 37 -8.55 2.53 8.54
N HIS A 38 -7.95 1.68 9.37
CA HIS A 38 -8.67 0.92 10.40
C HIS A 38 -9.42 1.85 11.35
N ARG A 39 -8.77 2.92 11.83
CA ARG A 39 -9.43 3.93 12.67
C ARG A 39 -10.53 4.69 11.94
N TYR A 40 -10.33 5.02 10.68
CA TYR A 40 -11.28 5.81 9.91
C TYR A 40 -12.52 5.01 9.47
N THR A 41 -12.35 3.75 9.07
CA THR A 41 -13.43 2.89 8.58
C THR A 41 -14.03 1.97 9.65
N GLY A 42 -13.36 1.81 10.79
CA GLY A 42 -13.75 0.92 11.89
C GLY A 42 -13.72 -0.58 11.57
N SER A 43 -13.42 -0.96 10.32
CA SER A 43 -13.57 -2.33 9.80
C SER A 43 -12.38 -2.82 8.97
N ASP A 44 -11.39 -1.96 8.69
CA ASP A 44 -10.17 -2.35 8.02
C ASP A 44 -9.19 -3.10 8.93
N TRP A 45 -8.09 -3.61 8.39
CA TRP A 45 -7.07 -4.31 9.18
C TRP A 45 -6.03 -3.34 9.70
N SER A 46 -5.54 -3.58 10.91
CA SER A 46 -4.42 -2.82 11.47
C SER A 46 -3.13 -3.11 10.70
N GLY A 47 -2.16 -2.19 10.84
CA GLY A 47 -0.81 -2.35 10.33
C GLY A 47 -0.14 -3.63 10.82
N ALA A 48 -0.39 -3.99 12.09
CA ALA A 48 0.14 -5.20 12.72
C ALA A 48 -0.33 -6.48 12.01
N VAL A 49 -1.65 -6.62 11.77
CA VAL A 49 -2.23 -7.80 11.10
C VAL A 49 -1.69 -7.95 9.69
N CYS A 50 -1.42 -6.85 9.02
CA CYS A 50 -0.95 -6.88 7.64
C CYS A 50 0.56 -7.17 7.53
N LEU A 51 1.39 -6.56 8.37
CA LEU A 51 2.85 -6.62 8.22
C LEU A 51 3.52 -7.70 9.06
N LEU A 52 3.01 -8.03 10.25
CA LEU A 52 3.65 -9.06 11.09
C LEU A 52 3.62 -10.46 10.45
N PRO A 53 2.49 -10.95 9.88
CA PRO A 53 2.50 -12.27 9.25
C PRO A 53 3.38 -12.33 8.00
N PHE A 54 3.51 -11.23 7.26
CA PHE A 54 4.48 -11.12 6.17
C PHE A 54 5.91 -11.20 6.69
N GLY A 55 6.26 -10.37 7.68
CA GLY A 55 7.60 -10.30 8.25
C GLY A 55 8.03 -11.62 8.87
N MET A 56 7.14 -12.29 9.61
CA MET A 56 7.39 -13.63 10.16
C MET A 56 7.42 -14.69 9.06
N GLY A 57 6.46 -14.66 8.14
CA GLY A 57 6.35 -15.65 7.06
C GLY A 57 7.55 -15.66 6.12
N VAL A 58 8.21 -14.51 5.90
CA VAL A 58 9.45 -14.43 5.12
C VAL A 58 10.69 -14.54 6.01
N GLY A 59 10.71 -13.82 7.13
CA GLY A 59 11.89 -13.74 7.99
C GLY A 59 12.21 -15.05 8.67
N LEU A 60 11.22 -15.74 9.24
CA LEU A 60 11.45 -16.95 10.02
C LEU A 60 12.04 -18.10 9.17
N PRO A 61 11.49 -18.46 8.00
CA PRO A 61 12.06 -19.52 7.18
C PRO A 61 13.47 -19.19 6.66
N GLN A 62 13.73 -17.92 6.35
CA GLN A 62 15.04 -17.49 5.85
C GLN A 62 16.11 -17.46 6.95
N LEU A 63 15.75 -17.00 8.15
CA LEU A 63 16.65 -17.00 9.30
C LEU A 63 17.01 -18.43 9.71
N LEU A 64 16.01 -19.31 9.82
CA LEU A 64 16.23 -20.72 10.15
C LEU A 64 17.13 -21.40 9.12
N ARG A 65 16.89 -21.18 7.81
CA ARG A 65 17.76 -21.73 6.76
C ARG A 65 19.22 -21.22 6.83
N LEU A 66 19.44 -19.99 7.28
CA LEU A 66 20.78 -19.38 7.30
C LEU A 66 21.59 -19.76 8.54
N TYR A 67 20.93 -19.90 9.68
CA TYR A 67 21.58 -20.08 10.99
C TYR A 67 21.47 -21.49 11.55
N ASP A 68 20.57 -22.32 11.04
CA ASP A 68 20.38 -23.70 11.49
C ASP A 68 20.79 -24.69 10.38
N PRO A 69 21.93 -25.41 10.53
CA PRO A 69 22.40 -26.38 9.55
C PRO A 69 21.50 -27.62 9.44
N ASP A 70 20.65 -27.90 10.44
CA ASP A 70 19.74 -29.05 10.45
C ASP A 70 18.44 -28.75 9.68
N VAL A 71 18.20 -27.49 9.31
CA VAL A 71 17.00 -27.08 8.56
C VAL A 71 17.20 -27.40 7.07
N PRO A 72 16.33 -28.24 6.48
CA PRO A 72 16.42 -28.57 5.07
C PRO A 72 16.30 -27.33 4.18
N GLY A 73 17.09 -27.27 3.11
CA GLY A 73 17.08 -26.12 2.19
C GLY A 73 15.71 -25.82 1.56
N TRP A 74 14.82 -26.82 1.47
CA TRP A 74 13.45 -26.63 0.99
C TRP A 74 12.56 -25.84 1.96
N PHE A 75 12.91 -25.76 3.25
CA PHE A 75 12.15 -25.03 4.26
C PHE A 75 12.04 -23.53 3.94
N GLY A 76 13.03 -22.97 3.24
CA GLY A 76 12.98 -21.58 2.74
C GLY A 76 11.78 -21.30 1.82
N TRP A 77 11.21 -22.31 1.15
CA TRP A 77 10.01 -22.16 0.33
C TRP A 77 8.77 -21.75 1.14
N PHE A 78 8.74 -21.95 2.46
CA PHE A 78 7.66 -21.41 3.30
C PHE A 78 7.59 -19.87 3.27
N SER A 79 8.67 -19.19 2.85
CA SER A 79 8.67 -17.75 2.56
C SER A 79 7.60 -17.34 1.55
N LEU A 80 7.18 -18.26 0.67
CA LEU A 80 6.08 -18.03 -0.27
C LEU A 80 4.76 -17.69 0.45
N LEU A 81 4.51 -18.24 1.65
CA LEU A 81 3.30 -17.92 2.42
C LEU A 81 3.27 -16.45 2.84
N GLY A 82 4.42 -15.91 3.27
CA GLY A 82 4.57 -14.49 3.56
C GLY A 82 4.32 -13.65 2.31
N ILE A 83 4.87 -14.06 1.16
CA ILE A 83 4.64 -13.37 -0.11
C ILE A 83 3.15 -13.38 -0.48
N VAL A 84 2.48 -14.53 -0.44
CA VAL A 84 1.03 -14.62 -0.70
C VAL A 84 0.24 -13.71 0.26
N TRP A 85 0.63 -13.66 1.53
CA TRP A 85 0.00 -12.77 2.51
C TRP A 85 0.09 -11.30 2.12
N ILE A 86 1.28 -10.81 1.72
CA ILE A 86 1.41 -9.40 1.36
C ILE A 86 0.62 -9.04 0.09
N TYR A 87 0.44 -9.99 -0.84
CA TYR A 87 -0.47 -9.80 -1.98
C TYR A 87 -1.93 -9.67 -1.55
N ILE A 88 -2.40 -10.49 -0.58
CA ILE A 88 -3.75 -10.37 -0.02
C ILE A 88 -3.95 -9.01 0.65
N VAL A 89 -2.98 -8.58 1.46
CA VAL A 89 -2.96 -7.27 2.11
C VAL A 89 -3.04 -6.14 1.07
N GLN A 90 -2.24 -6.23 0.01
CA GLN A 90 -2.20 -5.23 -1.06
C GLN A 90 -3.54 -5.17 -1.81
N PHE A 91 -4.13 -6.32 -2.15
CA PHE A 91 -5.45 -6.41 -2.78
C PHE A 91 -6.55 -5.78 -1.91
N ARG A 92 -6.53 -6.05 -0.60
CA ARG A 92 -7.50 -5.47 0.33
C ARG A 92 -7.36 -3.95 0.40
N LEU A 93 -6.14 -3.45 0.58
CA LEU A 93 -5.85 -2.01 0.65
C LEU A 93 -6.34 -1.28 -0.62
N TYR A 94 -6.17 -1.91 -1.78
CA TYR A 94 -6.68 -1.43 -3.05
C TYR A 94 -8.21 -1.24 -3.05
N ARG A 95 -8.94 -2.28 -2.63
CA ARG A 95 -10.40 -2.20 -2.52
C ARG A 95 -10.84 -1.16 -1.51
N THR A 96 -10.10 -0.99 -0.42
CA THR A 96 -10.38 0.05 0.58
C THR A 96 -10.23 1.45 -0.03
N VAL A 97 -9.14 1.74 -0.74
CA VAL A 97 -8.96 3.05 -1.41
C VAL A 97 -10.07 3.30 -2.43
N ASN A 98 -10.40 2.32 -3.27
CA ASN A 98 -11.52 2.46 -4.22
C ASN A 98 -12.85 2.72 -3.51
N ARG A 99 -13.13 1.99 -2.43
CA ARG A 99 -14.33 2.21 -1.61
C ARG A 99 -14.38 3.64 -1.06
N LEU A 100 -13.25 4.19 -0.59
CA LEU A 100 -13.19 5.57 -0.10
C LEU A 100 -13.57 6.58 -1.18
N TYR A 101 -13.06 6.41 -2.40
CA TYR A 101 -13.40 7.26 -3.55
C TYR A 101 -14.87 7.12 -3.93
N ARG A 102 -15.38 5.88 -4.02
CA ARG A 102 -16.78 5.60 -4.34
C ARG A 102 -17.74 6.23 -3.32
N THR A 103 -17.44 6.11 -2.02
CA THR A 103 -18.24 6.73 -0.95
C THR A 103 -18.19 8.26 -1.00
N ALA A 104 -17.11 8.83 -1.52
CA ALA A 104 -16.98 10.27 -1.77
C ALA A 104 -17.61 10.73 -3.10
N GLY A 105 -18.32 9.85 -3.82
CA GLY A 105 -18.92 10.17 -5.12
C GLY A 105 -17.92 10.34 -6.26
N GLN A 106 -16.70 9.81 -6.12
CA GLN A 106 -15.63 9.89 -7.11
C GLN A 106 -15.41 8.55 -7.82
N PRO A 107 -14.90 8.57 -9.07
CA PRO A 107 -14.53 7.34 -9.76
C PRO A 107 -13.41 6.60 -9.03
N GLU A 108 -13.40 5.28 -9.18
CA GLU A 108 -12.40 4.42 -8.55
C GLU A 108 -11.04 4.56 -9.23
N PRO A 109 -9.99 5.00 -8.51
CA PRO A 109 -8.74 5.35 -9.16
C PRO A 109 -7.78 4.16 -9.38
N LEU A 110 -8.03 3.02 -8.73
CA LEU A 110 -7.16 1.85 -8.79
C LEU A 110 -7.83 0.68 -9.54
N ILE A 111 -7.14 0.17 -10.56
CA ILE A 111 -7.55 -1.05 -11.27
C ILE A 111 -6.92 -2.25 -10.55
N VAL A 112 -7.76 -3.03 -9.86
CA VAL A 112 -7.31 -4.17 -9.04
C VAL A 112 -6.56 -5.22 -9.87
N TRP A 113 -6.91 -5.40 -11.14
CA TRP A 113 -6.25 -6.35 -12.05
C TRP A 113 -4.77 -6.07 -12.27
N TRP A 114 -4.32 -4.81 -12.15
CA TRP A 114 -2.92 -4.46 -12.35
C TRP A 114 -1.99 -5.07 -11.29
N LEU A 115 -2.52 -5.45 -10.12
CA LEU A 115 -1.77 -6.14 -9.07
C LEU A 115 -1.27 -7.54 -9.50
N PHE A 116 -1.90 -8.15 -10.50
CA PHE A 116 -1.54 -9.48 -10.96
C PHE A 116 -0.66 -9.45 -12.22
N ILE A 117 -0.36 -8.26 -12.75
CA ILE A 117 0.47 -8.10 -13.95
C ILE A 117 1.94 -8.00 -13.51
N PRO A 118 2.78 -8.99 -13.84
CA PRO A 118 4.21 -8.94 -13.52
C PRO A 118 4.85 -7.67 -14.11
N GLY A 119 5.63 -6.96 -13.30
CA GLY A 119 6.26 -5.69 -13.69
C GLY A 119 5.44 -4.44 -13.34
N LEU A 120 4.11 -4.52 -13.22
CA LEU A 120 3.28 -3.37 -12.83
C LEU A 120 3.12 -3.20 -11.32
N ASN A 121 3.48 -4.21 -10.51
CA ASN A 121 3.36 -4.18 -9.05
C ASN A 121 3.97 -2.93 -8.38
N LEU A 122 5.09 -2.44 -8.91
CA LEU A 122 5.71 -1.21 -8.42
C LEU A 122 4.81 0.00 -8.71
N ILE A 123 4.40 0.19 -9.97
CA ILE A 123 3.53 1.30 -10.40
C ILE A 123 2.21 1.28 -9.62
N VAL A 124 1.64 0.11 -9.44
CA VAL A 124 0.48 -0.18 -8.59
C VAL A 124 0.75 0.30 -7.15
N GLY A 125 1.87 -0.07 -6.55
CA GLY A 125 2.29 0.46 -5.26
C GLY A 125 2.29 2.00 -5.22
N LEU A 126 2.87 2.64 -6.23
CA LEU A 126 2.96 4.11 -6.32
C LEU A 126 1.59 4.78 -6.48
N ARG A 127 0.73 4.24 -7.34
CA ARG A 127 -0.65 4.75 -7.53
C ARG A 127 -1.42 4.73 -6.23
N GLN A 128 -1.33 3.63 -5.48
CA GLN A 128 -2.02 3.50 -4.19
C GLN A 128 -1.55 4.55 -3.18
N ILE A 129 -0.25 4.84 -3.13
CA ILE A 129 0.29 5.90 -2.26
C ILE A 129 -0.28 7.26 -2.66
N HIS A 130 -0.21 7.56 -3.96
CA HIS A 130 -0.66 8.83 -4.52
C HIS A 130 -2.15 9.08 -4.25
N PHE A 131 -3.03 8.15 -4.66
CA PHE A 131 -4.48 8.35 -4.53
C PHE A 131 -4.96 8.35 -3.07
N LEU A 132 -4.34 7.57 -2.19
CA LEU A 132 -4.64 7.63 -0.76
C LEU A 132 -4.22 8.97 -0.17
N SER A 133 -3.03 9.46 -0.54
CA SER A 133 -2.56 10.77 -0.11
C SER A 133 -3.48 11.88 -0.59
N GLU A 134 -3.86 11.84 -1.86
CA GLU A 134 -4.77 12.80 -2.49
C GLU A 134 -6.15 12.79 -1.82
N TYR A 135 -6.69 11.60 -1.53
CA TYR A 135 -7.94 11.46 -0.78
C TYR A 135 -7.88 12.18 0.56
N TRP A 136 -6.82 11.94 1.35
CA TRP A 136 -6.69 12.57 2.66
C TRP A 136 -6.53 14.08 2.60
N ALA A 137 -5.81 14.59 1.60
CA ALA A 137 -5.71 16.03 1.42
C ALA A 137 -7.05 16.66 1.06
N ARG A 138 -7.82 16.05 0.15
CA ARG A 138 -9.18 16.51 -0.17
C ARG A 138 -10.07 16.54 1.07
N GLN A 139 -10.05 15.48 1.89
CA GLN A 139 -10.84 15.43 3.13
C GLN A 139 -10.43 16.49 4.17
N ARG A 140 -9.19 16.98 4.10
CA ARG A 140 -8.66 18.03 4.99
C ARG A 140 -8.77 19.45 4.40
N GLY A 141 -9.14 19.59 3.13
CA GLY A 141 -9.07 20.86 2.41
C GLY A 141 -7.65 21.29 2.04
N ASP A 142 -6.68 20.37 2.10
CA ASP A 142 -5.28 20.61 1.74
C ASP A 142 -5.05 20.39 0.24
N VAL A 143 -4.05 21.08 -0.32
CA VAL A 143 -3.55 20.82 -1.68
C VAL A 143 -2.18 20.15 -1.60
N ILE A 144 -2.02 19.00 -2.24
CA ILE A 144 -0.73 18.31 -2.31
C ILE A 144 -0.05 18.64 -3.63
N ASP A 145 1.17 19.17 -3.52
CA ASP A 145 2.10 19.20 -4.65
C ASP A 145 2.83 17.85 -4.77
N ASP A 146 2.46 17.07 -5.78
CA ASP A 146 3.11 15.80 -6.13
C ASP A 146 3.78 15.89 -7.51
N PRO A 147 5.06 16.28 -7.58
CA PRO A 147 5.76 16.49 -8.84
C PRO A 147 5.95 15.20 -9.64
N ILE A 148 5.88 14.03 -9.00
CA ILE A 148 6.02 12.74 -9.68
C ILE A 148 4.74 12.40 -10.44
N ALA A 149 3.58 12.55 -9.78
CA ALA A 149 2.29 12.35 -10.42
C ALA A 149 2.08 13.34 -11.58
N ARG A 150 2.49 14.61 -11.41
CA ARG A 150 2.43 15.64 -12.47
C ARG A 150 3.22 15.28 -13.73
N ARG A 151 4.36 14.58 -13.58
CA ARG A 151 5.23 14.21 -14.70
C ARG A 151 4.80 12.92 -15.42
N LEU A 152 3.92 12.12 -14.80
CA LEU A 152 3.50 10.82 -15.33
C LEU A 152 1.96 10.70 -15.39
N PRO A 153 1.28 11.60 -16.12
CA PRO A 153 -0.19 11.69 -16.10
C PRO A 153 -0.88 10.39 -16.52
N LEU A 154 -0.30 9.62 -17.45
CA LEU A 154 -0.83 8.32 -17.89
C LEU A 154 -1.02 7.31 -16.75
N PHE A 155 -0.21 7.41 -15.69
CA PHE A 155 -0.24 6.47 -14.58
C PHE A 155 -0.92 7.02 -13.33
N PHE A 156 -1.17 8.33 -13.25
CA PHE A 156 -1.66 8.99 -12.04
C PHE A 156 -2.89 9.88 -12.26
N ALA A 157 -3.34 10.08 -13.49
CA ALA A 157 -4.67 10.64 -13.74
C ALA A 157 -5.73 9.64 -13.27
N ALA A 158 -6.73 10.12 -12.52
CA ALA A 158 -7.96 9.36 -12.34
C ALA A 158 -8.59 9.16 -13.73
N GLU A 159 -8.85 7.92 -14.13
CA GLU A 159 -9.56 7.65 -15.37
C GLU A 159 -10.94 8.30 -15.26
N THR A 160 -11.14 9.39 -15.98
CA THR A 160 -12.48 9.95 -16.20
C THR A 160 -13.24 8.90 -16.99
N SER A 161 -14.12 8.15 -16.33
CA SER A 161 -15.11 7.33 -17.02
C SER A 161 -16.07 8.28 -17.75
N SER A 162 -15.69 8.71 -18.95
CA SER A 162 -16.61 9.25 -19.94
C SER A 162 -17.39 8.09 -20.53
N THR A 163 -18.41 7.65 -19.81
CA THR A 163 -19.54 6.93 -20.41
C THR A 163 -20.71 7.88 -20.39
N SER A 164 -20.78 8.68 -21.45
CA SER A 164 -22.01 9.22 -22.03
C SER A 164 -23.01 8.11 -22.34
#